data_AF-A0A4R6P2W1-F1
#
_entry.id   AF-A0A4R6P2W1-F1
#
_cell.length_a   1.000
_cell.length_b   1.000
_cell.length_c   1.000
_cell.angle_alpha   90.00
_cell.angle_beta   90.00
_cell.angle_gamma   90.00
#
_symmetry.space_group_name_H-M   'P 1'
#
loop_
_entity.id
_entity.type
_entity.pdbx_description
1 polymer ?
#
loop_
_entity_poly.entity_id
_entity_poly.type
_entity_poly.pdbx_seq_one_letter_code
_entity_poly.pdbx_strand_id
1 'polypeptide(L)'
;MSSHRDHSATDPAVAPLAYPAVAVACVLLAVAIAELPRLPLWAHAYGTTLVYTAFSLYSILAVLLLRWGWRSRPPIAWASRTASDLN
;
A
#
# COMPACT_ATOMS: atom_id res chain seq x y z
N MET A 1 17.98 -14.77 24.00
CA MET A 1 16.97 -13.74 24.35
C MET A 1 16.92 -12.77 23.19
N SER A 2 15.96 -12.98 22.27
CA SER A 2 15.92 -12.36 20.95
C SER A 2 15.49 -10.90 21.08
N SER A 3 16.38 -9.98 20.66
CA SER A 3 16.13 -8.54 20.71
C SER A 3 14.89 -8.17 19.89
N HIS A 4 14.12 -7.27 20.49
CA HIS A 4 12.86 -6.72 20.03
C HIS A 4 13.04 -6.09 18.64
N ARG A 5 12.06 -6.32 17.77
CA ARG A 5 12.01 -5.80 16.40
C ARG A 5 11.99 -4.27 16.40
N ASP A 6 13.14 -3.64 16.24
CA ASP A 6 13.30 -2.24 15.84
C ASP A 6 13.01 -2.06 14.34
N HIS A 7 11.84 -2.50 13.89
CA HIS A 7 11.38 -2.35 12.51
C HIS A 7 10.25 -1.32 12.38
N SER A 8 10.04 -0.52 13.44
CA SER A 8 8.88 0.37 13.58
C SER A 8 9.18 1.82 13.22
N ALA A 9 10.46 2.19 13.15
CA ALA A 9 10.89 3.49 12.64
C ALA A 9 11.00 3.37 11.12
N THR A 10 10.09 4.02 10.39
CA THR A 10 10.23 4.23 8.94
C THR A 10 11.63 4.77 8.68
N ASP A 11 12.48 3.94 8.09
CA ASP A 11 13.85 4.32 7.76
C ASP A 11 13.81 5.56 6.86
N PRO A 12 14.46 6.68 7.25
CA PRO A 12 14.49 7.89 6.45
C PRO A 12 15.09 7.66 5.05
N ALA A 13 15.90 6.62 4.85
CA ALA A 13 16.38 6.22 3.53
C ALA A 13 15.27 5.65 2.62
N VAL A 14 14.19 5.12 3.21
CA VAL A 14 13.04 4.51 2.50
C VAL A 14 11.87 5.49 2.36
N ALA A 15 11.89 6.62 3.08
CA ALA A 15 10.90 7.70 2.96
C ALA A 15 10.65 8.20 1.52
N PRO A 16 11.68 8.40 0.64
CA PRO A 16 11.42 8.80 -0.75
C PRO A 16 10.78 7.68 -1.59
N LEU A 17 10.89 6.41 -1.17
CA LEU A 17 10.23 5.26 -1.81
C LEU A 17 8.73 5.17 -1.47
N ALA A 18 8.25 5.91 -0.47
CA ALA A 18 6.84 5.88 -0.07
C ALA A 18 5.92 6.41 -1.18
N TYR A 19 6.35 7.44 -1.92
CA TYR A 19 5.58 8.01 -3.04
C TYR A 19 5.38 7.02 -4.21
N PRO A 20 6.44 6.40 -4.78
CA PRO A 20 6.27 5.42 -5.83
C PRO A 20 5.52 4.17 -5.34
N ALA A 21 5.70 3.75 -4.09
CA ALA A 21 4.95 2.63 -3.52
C ALA A 21 3.44 2.89 -3.48
N VAL A 22 3.01 4.10 -3.09
CA VAL A 22 1.60 4.50 -3.12
C VAL A 22 1.09 4.61 -4.56
N ALA A 23 1.87 5.19 -5.48
CA ALA A 23 1.49 5.28 -6.88
C ALA A 23 1.28 3.89 -7.52
N VAL A 24 2.23 2.97 -7.27
CA VAL A 24 2.14 1.57 -7.69
C VAL A 24 0.91 0.90 -7.08
N ALA A 25 0.66 1.05 -5.78
CA ALA A 25 -0.54 0.49 -5.14
C ALA A 25 -1.84 1.02 -5.77
N CYS A 26 -1.93 2.31 -6.08
CA CYS A 26 -3.09 2.89 -6.77
C CYS A 26 -3.28 2.34 -8.18
N VAL A 27 -2.19 2.18 -8.95
CA VAL A 27 -2.25 1.59 -10.29
C VAL A 27 -2.70 0.14 -10.21
N LEU A 28 -2.14 -0.65 -9.29
CA LEU A 28 -2.58 -2.03 -9.07
C LEU A 28 -4.09 -2.08 -8.76
N LEU A 29 -4.55 -1.24 -7.84
CA LEU A 29 -5.97 -1.20 -7.48
C LEU A 29 -6.86 -0.80 -8.66
N ALA A 30 -6.44 0.18 -9.46
CA ALA A 30 -7.17 0.61 -10.66
C ALA A 30 -7.25 -0.50 -11.71
N VAL A 31 -6.16 -1.24 -11.93
CA VAL A 31 -6.13 -2.40 -12.85
C VAL A 31 -7.05 -3.51 -12.35
N ALA A 32 -7.01 -3.83 -11.05
CA ALA A 32 -7.92 -4.81 -10.46
C ALA A 32 -9.40 -4.41 -10.66
N ILE A 33 -9.73 -3.13 -10.50
CA ILE A 33 -11.10 -2.65 -10.72
C ILE A 33 -11.48 -2.75 -12.20
N ALA A 34 -10.56 -2.42 -13.11
CA ALA A 34 -10.79 -2.54 -14.55
C ALA A 34 -10.98 -3.99 -15.01
N GLU A 35 -10.39 -4.96 -14.30
CA GLU A 35 -10.51 -6.39 -14.61
C GLU A 35 -11.75 -7.07 -14.01
N LEU A 36 -12.41 -6.48 -13.01
CA LEU A 36 -13.67 -7.01 -12.42
C LEU A 36 -14.70 -7.52 -13.45
N PRO A 37 -15.05 -6.77 -14.51
CA PRO A 37 -16.02 -7.25 -15.51
C PRO A 37 -15.48 -8.40 -16.39
N ARG A 38 -14.16 -8.60 -16.46
CA ARG A 38 -13.52 -9.69 -17.23
C ARG A 38 -13.33 -10.95 -16.40
N LEU A 39 -13.32 -10.87 -15.06
CA LEU A 39 -13.21 -12.03 -14.17
C LEU A 39 -14.14 -13.21 -14.50
N PRO A 40 -15.45 -13.05 -14.77
CA PRO A 40 -16.32 -14.20 -15.06
C PRO A 40 -15.94 -14.92 -16.35
N LEU A 41 -15.43 -14.20 -17.35
CA LEU A 41 -14.93 -14.78 -18.60
C LEU A 41 -13.67 -15.64 -18.33
N TRP A 42 -12.75 -15.12 -17.50
CA TRP A 42 -11.50 -15.81 -17.17
C TRP A 42 -11.73 -17.00 -16.25
N ALA A 43 -12.69 -16.91 -15.33
CA ALA A 43 -13.11 -18.00 -14.45
C ALA A 43 -13.66 -19.19 -15.27
N HIS A 44 -14.34 -18.92 -16.38
CA HIS A 44 -14.81 -19.96 -17.29
C HIS A 44 -13.68 -20.64 -18.07
N ALA A 45 -12.62 -19.90 -18.42
CA ALA A 45 -11.50 -20.41 -19.20
C ALA A 45 -10.42 -21.13 -18.37
N TYR A 46 -10.09 -20.61 -17.18
CA TYR A 46 -8.96 -21.08 -16.36
C TYR A 46 -9.38 -21.75 -15.03
N GLY A 47 -10.65 -21.64 -14.67
CA GLY A 47 -11.19 -22.16 -13.42
C GLY A 47 -11.39 -21.09 -12.36
N THR A 48 -12.59 -21.10 -11.76
CA THR A 48 -13.06 -20.14 -10.77
C THR A 48 -12.10 -20.00 -9.58
N THR A 49 -11.67 -21.12 -8.98
CA THR A 49 -10.84 -21.09 -7.78
C THR A 49 -9.52 -20.35 -8.00
N LEU A 50 -8.84 -20.59 -9.13
CA LEU A 50 -7.55 -19.97 -9.43
C LEU A 50 -7.69 -18.45 -9.61
N VAL A 51 -8.68 -18.03 -10.40
CA VAL A 51 -8.91 -16.62 -10.74
C VAL A 51 -9.29 -15.79 -9.51
N TYR A 52 -10.24 -16.26 -8.69
CA TYR A 52 -10.67 -15.53 -7.49
C TYR A 52 -9.59 -15.49 -6.41
N THR A 53 -8.78 -16.56 -6.27
CA THR A 53 -7.68 -16.60 -5.30
C THR A 53 -6.56 -15.66 -5.69
N ALA A 54 -6.15 -15.65 -6.97
CA ALA A 54 -5.14 -14.74 -7.49
C ALA A 54 -5.57 -13.27 -7.33
N PHE A 55 -6.83 -12.96 -7.66
CA PHE A 55 -7.40 -11.62 -7.49
C PHE A 55 -7.42 -11.16 -6.03
N SER A 56 -7.79 -12.07 -5.12
CA SER A 56 -7.79 -11.79 -3.68
C SER A 56 -6.39 -11.53 -3.16
N LEU A 57 -5.41 -12.35 -3.56
CA LEU A 57 -4.01 -12.20 -3.14
C LEU A 57 -3.42 -10.87 -3.64
N TYR A 58 -3.72 -10.51 -4.89
CA TYR A 58 -3.32 -9.25 -5.49
C TYR A 58 -3.91 -8.05 -4.74
N SER A 59 -5.22 -8.11 -4.42
CA SER A 59 -5.91 -7.06 -3.67
C SER A 59 -5.34 -6.89 -2.27
N ILE A 60 -5.03 -7.99 -1.59
CA ILE A 60 -4.40 -7.99 -0.25
C ILE A 60 -3.02 -7.32 -0.32
N LEU A 61 -2.19 -7.66 -1.32
CA LEU A 61 -0.89 -7.02 -1.52
C LEU A 61 -1.04 -5.52 -1.76
N ALA A 62 -1.96 -5.09 -2.64
CA ALA A 62 -2.19 -3.68 -2.93
C ALA A 62 -2.59 -2.89 -1.66
N VAL A 63 -3.49 -3.45 -0.84
CA VAL A 63 -3.90 -2.84 0.44
C VAL A 63 -2.74 -2.80 1.44
N LEU A 64 -1.93 -3.85 1.51
CA LEU A 64 -0.74 -3.88 2.37
C LEU A 64 0.27 -2.80 1.97
N LEU A 65 0.57 -2.66 0.68
CA LEU A 65 1.44 -1.60 0.16
C LEU A 65 0.88 -0.21 0.46
N LEU A 66 -0.42 0.00 0.23
CA LEU A 66 -1.06 1.28 0.52
C LEU A 66 -1.00 1.62 2.02
N ARG A 67 -1.28 0.63 2.88
CA ARG A 67 -1.17 0.78 4.35
C ARG A 67 0.26 1.11 4.78
N TRP A 68 1.26 0.50 4.13
CA TRP A 68 2.67 0.75 4.42
C TRP A 68 3.07 2.16 4.00
N GLY A 69 2.71 2.59 2.79
CA GLY A 69 2.98 3.95 2.31
C GLY A 69 2.32 5.02 3.16
N TRP A 70 1.10 4.77 3.66
CA TRP A 70 0.41 5.71 4.54
C TRP A 70 1.06 5.82 5.92
N ARG A 71 1.49 4.69 6.50
CA ARG A 71 2.21 4.66 7.78
C ARG A 71 3.57 5.34 7.70
N SER A 72 4.22 5.30 6.53
CA SER A 72 5.52 5.92 6.28
C SER A 72 5.44 7.43 5.97
N ARG A 73 4.25 8.03 5.91
CA ARG A 73 4.13 9.48 5.72
C ARG A 73 4.55 10.21 7.01
N PRO A 74 5.58 11.07 6.96
CA PRO A 74 5.93 11.87 8.13
C PRO A 74 4.76 12.80 8.50
N PRO A 75 4.51 13.04 9.80
CA PRO A 75 3.58 14.07 10.22
C PRO A 75 4.03 15.40 9.61
N ILE A 76 3.08 16.15 9.06
CA ILE A 76 3.34 17.35 8.29
C ILE A 76 3.97 18.40 9.23
N ALA A 77 5.27 18.64 9.05
CA ALA A 77 6.12 19.39 9.98
C ALA A 77 5.81 20.90 10.06
N TRP A 78 4.80 21.39 9.34
CA TRP A 78 4.37 22.79 9.46
C TRP A 78 3.59 23.06 10.74
N ALA A 79 3.02 22.03 11.39
CA ALA A 79 2.24 22.19 12.62
C ALA A 79 3.09 22.56 13.86
N SER A 80 4.38 22.24 13.87
CA SER A 80 5.28 22.60 14.98
C SER A 80 5.84 24.02 14.87
N ARG A 81 5.97 24.55 13.64
CA ARG A 81 6.55 25.89 13.41
C ARG A 81 5.60 27.00 13.87
N THR A 82 4.30 26.81 13.70
CA THR A 82 3.29 27.81 14.12
C THR A 82 3.14 27.92 15.64
N ALA A 83 3.51 26.87 16.39
CA ALA A 83 3.45 26.89 17.85
C ALA A 83 4.66 27.60 18.49
N SER A 84 5.82 27.54 17.85
CA SER A 84 7.03 28.28 18.28
C SER A 84 6.97 29.77 17.94
N ASP A 85 6.19 30.17 16.92
CA ASP A 85 6.09 31.56 16.48
C ASP A 85 5.14 32.42 17.35
N LEU A 86 4.43 31.82 18.32
CA LEU A 86 3.43 32.48 19.17
C LEU A 86 3.87 32.68 20.64
N ASN A 87 5.09 32.27 21.01
CA ASN A 87 5.63 32.37 22.37
C ASN A 87 6.96 33.13 22.38
#